data_AF-A0A7V2UH81-F1
#
_entry.id   AF-A0A7V2UH81-F1
#
_cell.length_a   1.000
_cell.length_b   1.000
_cell.length_c   1.000
_cell.angle_alpha   90.00
_cell.angle_beta   90.00
_cell.angle_gamma   90.00
#
_symmetry.space_group_name_H-M   'P 1'
#
loop_
_entity.id
_entity.type
_entity.pdbx_description
1 polymer ?
#
loop_
_entity_poly.entity_id
_entity_poly.type
_entity_poly.pdbx_seq_one_letter_code
_entity_poly.pdbx_strand_id
1 'polypeptide(L)'
;MRLSNLTIRAWLMLTFATVLCLSSVALVLSIQALDPAKAGTAKLGLFSIFGLTVLTCITATWALTRAISQPLGEAILIAETVASGDLSQEFSTEREGEFGRLLQALGEMEDTLTDLVGRIKASTDTITDAAADIDSGHADLTRHTEEQAASLHETSHSMQQLAGTVLLNAERAESASQLASHASGIAEKGGAVVEHVVRTMDAISGSSRKIVDIIAVIDGIAFQTNILALNAAVEAARAGEQGRGFAVVAAEVRSLAQRSASAAKEISQLIGDSVRHVENGAELVTQAGTTMREVVEEVRRMTALLGDISKTSQEQREDLQRVTSAMDRMDQVTQHNVTQVSRAAQAAHALSSQAKELSSAVGAFKLD
;
A
#
# COMPACT_ATOMS: atom_id res chain seq x y z
N MET A 1 41.82 7.69 75.97
CA MET A 1 41.11 8.65 75.09
C MET A 1 42.13 9.43 74.29
N ARG A 2 42.10 9.38 72.96
CA ARG A 2 42.97 10.22 72.12
C ARG A 2 42.47 11.66 72.24
N LEU A 3 43.36 12.60 72.57
CA LEU A 3 43.08 14.03 72.68
C LEU A 3 42.53 14.66 71.37
N SER A 4 42.57 13.92 70.25
CA SER A 4 42.07 14.32 68.93
C SER A 4 40.56 14.39 68.80
N ASN A 5 39.79 13.78 69.72
CA ASN A 5 38.32 13.72 69.62
C ASN A 5 37.60 14.70 70.56
N LEU A 6 38.33 15.62 71.20
CA LEU A 6 37.72 16.66 72.03
C LEU A 6 37.08 17.73 71.13
N THR A 7 35.87 18.17 71.48
CA THR A 7 35.22 19.30 70.81
C THR A 7 36.07 20.57 70.93
N ILE A 8 35.93 21.49 69.98
CA ILE A 8 36.65 22.79 69.99
C ILE A 8 36.42 23.51 71.33
N ARG A 9 35.22 23.40 71.90
CA ARG A 9 34.88 23.87 73.26
C ARG A 9 35.76 23.26 74.35
N ALA A 10 35.97 21.96 74.31
CA ALA A 10 36.77 21.26 75.30
C ALA A 10 38.26 21.60 75.16
N TRP A 11 38.76 21.80 73.93
CA TRP A 11 40.13 22.27 73.68
C TRP A 11 40.36 23.72 74.13
N LEU A 12 39.42 24.62 73.85
CA LEU A 12 39.44 25.99 74.34
C LEU A 12 39.39 26.02 75.88
N MET A 13 38.49 25.27 76.51
CA MET A 13 38.45 25.20 77.97
C MET A 13 39.73 24.63 78.59
N LEU A 14 40.37 23.63 77.98
CA LEU A 14 41.64 23.08 78.46
C LEU A 14 42.79 24.08 78.35
N THR A 15 42.92 24.76 77.20
CA THR A 15 43.95 25.78 76.99
C THR A 15 43.76 26.98 77.92
N PHE A 16 42.53 27.44 78.13
CA PHE A 16 42.27 28.53 79.07
C PHE A 16 42.39 28.11 80.53
N ALA A 17 42.02 26.88 80.90
CA ALA A 17 42.23 26.35 82.26
C ALA A 17 43.71 26.24 82.61
N THR A 18 44.57 25.86 81.65
CA THR A 18 46.03 25.84 81.85
C THR A 18 46.61 27.25 82.02
N VAL A 19 46.14 28.24 81.24
CA VAL A 19 46.51 29.65 81.42
C VAL A 19 46.05 30.18 82.78
N LEU A 20 44.83 29.85 83.22
CA LEU A 20 44.31 30.23 84.54
C LEU A 20 45.15 29.63 85.67
N CYS A 21 45.53 28.35 85.55
CA CYS A 21 46.38 27.66 86.52
C CYS A 21 47.79 28.26 86.59
N LEU A 22 48.40 28.59 85.45
CA LEU A 22 49.69 29.29 85.40
C LEU A 22 49.61 30.69 86.03
N SER A 23 48.52 31.42 85.75
CA SER A 23 48.32 32.77 86.30
C SER A 23 48.06 32.76 87.82
N SER A 24 47.42 31.72 88.36
CA SER A 24 47.17 31.59 89.80
C SER A 24 48.46 31.24 90.56
N VAL A 25 49.30 30.37 89.99
CA VAL A 25 50.65 30.09 90.52
C VAL A 25 51.51 31.36 90.52
N ALA A 26 51.48 32.15 89.44
CA ALA A 26 52.19 33.41 89.34
C ALA A 26 51.71 34.45 90.38
N LEU A 27 50.40 34.52 90.64
CA LEU A 27 49.83 35.38 91.69
C LEU A 27 50.35 34.99 93.08
N VAL A 28 50.33 33.69 93.41
CA VAL A 28 50.78 33.17 94.71
C VAL A 28 52.26 33.48 94.93
N LEU A 29 53.11 33.21 93.94
CA LEU A 29 54.54 33.52 93.99
C LEU A 29 54.80 35.02 94.17
N SER A 30 54.03 35.86 93.45
CA SER A 30 54.15 37.31 93.57
C SER A 30 53.76 37.82 94.96
N ILE A 31 52.70 37.27 95.56
CA ILE A 31 52.28 37.62 96.93
C ILE A 31 53.33 37.19 97.97
N GLN A 32 53.99 36.04 97.78
CA GLN A 32 55.05 35.57 98.68
C GLN A 32 56.34 36.42 98.60
N ALA A 33 56.58 37.09 97.49
CA ALA A 33 57.75 37.96 97.27
C ALA A 33 57.58 39.41 97.78
N LEU A 34 56.43 39.78 98.36
CA LEU A 34 56.14 41.13 98.85
C LEU A 34 56.58 41.34 100.32
N ASP A 35 57.30 42.44 100.59
CA ASP A 35 57.67 42.87 101.94
C ASP A 35 56.43 43.21 102.82
N PRO A 36 56.42 42.80 104.12
CA PRO A 36 55.25 42.99 105.00
C PRO A 36 54.90 44.46 105.29
N ALA A 37 55.84 45.40 105.08
CA ALA A 37 55.64 46.82 105.36
C ALA A 37 54.84 47.61 104.28
N LYS A 38 54.65 47.06 103.07
CA LYS A 38 53.86 47.67 101.97
C LYS A 38 52.75 46.74 101.45
N ALA A 39 52.41 45.71 102.21
CA ALA A 39 51.57 44.60 101.77
C ALA A 39 50.13 45.00 101.40
N GLY A 40 49.57 46.06 101.98
CA GLY A 40 48.16 46.44 101.77
C GLY A 40 47.83 46.89 100.35
N THR A 41 48.56 47.89 99.83
CA THR A 41 48.29 48.47 98.50
C THR A 41 48.79 47.60 97.36
N ALA A 42 49.91 46.89 97.56
CA ALA A 42 50.50 46.04 96.52
C ALA A 42 49.76 44.69 96.35
N LYS A 43 49.16 44.13 97.41
CA LYS A 43 48.25 42.96 97.29
C LYS A 43 46.97 43.33 96.53
N LEU A 44 46.41 44.52 96.77
CA LEU A 44 45.22 45.00 96.06
C LEU A 44 45.47 45.14 94.55
N GLY A 45 46.66 45.62 94.15
CA GLY A 45 47.09 45.70 92.75
C GLY A 45 47.26 44.32 92.08
N LEU A 46 47.85 43.35 92.80
CA LEU A 46 48.02 41.97 92.29
C LEU A 46 46.68 41.24 92.09
N PHE A 47 45.74 41.38 93.03
CA PHE A 47 44.40 40.79 92.89
C PHE A 47 43.58 41.43 91.76
N SER A 48 43.74 42.74 91.52
CA SER A 48 43.04 43.42 90.41
C SER A 48 43.61 43.02 89.05
N ILE A 49 44.93 42.85 88.91
CA ILE A 49 45.55 42.31 87.69
C ILE A 49 45.09 40.88 87.44
N PHE A 50 45.09 40.01 88.46
CA PHE A 50 44.62 38.64 88.31
C PHE A 50 43.13 38.59 87.95
N GLY A 51 42.29 39.40 88.59
CA GLY A 51 40.88 39.54 88.24
C GLY A 51 40.67 39.96 86.78
N LEU A 52 41.48 40.90 86.27
CA LEU A 52 41.46 41.31 84.87
C LEU A 52 41.91 40.20 83.92
N THR A 53 42.93 39.41 84.28
CA THR A 53 43.39 38.24 83.50
C THR A 53 42.33 37.14 83.42
N VAL A 54 41.64 36.87 84.54
CA VAL A 54 40.54 35.92 84.58
C VAL A 54 39.37 36.42 83.74
N LEU A 55 39.01 37.70 83.86
CA LEU A 55 37.94 38.32 83.07
C LEU A 55 38.24 38.28 81.56
N THR A 56 39.48 38.60 81.17
CA THR A 56 39.92 38.55 79.76
C THR A 56 39.96 37.11 79.23
N CYS A 57 40.37 36.13 80.04
CA CYS A 57 40.30 34.72 79.65
C CYS A 57 38.86 34.23 79.46
N ILE A 58 37.95 34.56 80.38
CA ILE A 58 36.53 34.16 80.28
C ILE A 58 35.89 34.80 79.05
N THR A 59 36.10 36.10 78.84
CA THR A 59 35.55 36.83 77.69
C THR A 59 36.15 36.34 76.37
N ALA A 60 37.47 36.08 76.31
CA ALA A 60 38.12 35.52 75.13
C ALA A 60 37.66 34.09 74.84
N THR A 61 37.52 33.23 75.87
CA THR A 61 37.00 31.86 75.70
C THR A 61 35.58 31.89 75.15
N TRP A 62 34.73 32.75 75.73
CA TRP A 62 33.34 32.91 75.28
C TRP A 62 33.28 33.45 73.84
N ALA A 63 34.08 34.48 73.54
CA ALA A 63 34.16 35.07 72.21
C ALA A 63 34.69 34.09 71.15
N LEU A 64 35.80 33.38 71.39
CA LEU A 64 36.33 32.38 70.45
C LEU A 64 35.39 31.19 70.29
N THR A 65 34.81 30.71 71.39
CA THR A 65 33.86 29.59 71.34
C THR A 65 32.65 29.97 70.48
N ARG A 66 32.12 31.18 70.66
CA ARG A 66 31.00 31.68 69.86
C ARG A 66 31.42 31.94 68.40
N ALA A 67 32.60 32.50 68.18
CA ALA A 67 33.12 32.82 66.85
C ALA A 67 33.41 31.58 66.00
N ILE A 68 33.79 30.45 66.61
CA ILE A 68 34.14 29.22 65.88
C ILE A 68 33.03 28.17 65.94
N SER A 69 32.47 27.89 67.12
CA SER A 69 31.52 26.76 67.27
C SER A 69 30.17 27.03 66.63
N GLN A 70 29.74 28.29 66.56
CA GLN A 70 28.45 28.65 65.95
C GLN A 70 28.49 28.50 64.40
N PRO A 71 29.44 29.11 63.65
CA PRO A 71 29.48 28.95 62.20
C PRO A 71 29.87 27.54 61.76
N LEU A 72 30.69 26.83 62.54
CA LEU A 72 30.98 25.43 62.25
C LEU A 72 29.73 24.55 62.43
N GLY A 73 28.90 24.85 63.42
CA GLY A 73 27.59 24.19 63.59
C GLY A 73 26.63 24.47 62.44
N GLU A 74 26.59 25.72 61.96
CA GLU A 74 25.83 26.10 60.75
C GLU A 74 26.33 25.32 59.52
N ALA A 75 27.64 25.24 59.30
CA ALA A 75 28.23 24.51 58.18
C ALA A 75 27.97 22.99 58.25
N ILE A 76 28.06 22.40 59.45
CA ILE A 76 27.73 20.99 59.68
C ILE A 76 26.25 20.75 59.39
N LEU A 77 25.36 21.63 59.83
CA LEU A 77 23.93 21.51 59.56
C LEU A 77 23.65 21.52 58.05
N ILE A 78 24.22 22.47 57.30
CA ILE A 78 24.06 22.51 55.83
C ILE A 78 24.53 21.20 55.20
N ALA A 79 25.73 20.73 55.58
CA ALA A 79 26.28 19.49 55.06
C ALA A 79 25.43 18.25 55.43
N GLU A 80 24.89 18.19 56.65
CA GLU A 80 23.99 17.12 57.10
C GLU A 80 22.65 17.16 56.37
N THR A 81 22.08 18.35 56.14
CA THR A 81 20.84 18.54 55.36
C THR A 81 21.03 18.08 53.92
N VAL A 82 22.09 18.54 53.24
CA VAL A 82 22.43 18.10 51.87
C VAL A 82 22.73 16.60 51.81
N ALA A 83 23.48 16.05 52.79
CA ALA A 83 23.79 14.61 52.84
C ALA A 83 22.55 13.73 53.12
N SER A 84 21.52 14.29 53.76
CA SER A 84 20.23 13.62 53.96
C SER A 84 19.34 13.63 52.72
N GLY A 85 19.75 14.37 51.68
CA GLY A 85 19.00 14.55 50.44
C GLY A 85 17.97 15.68 50.51
N ASP A 86 17.90 16.45 51.60
CA ASP A 86 17.03 17.62 51.68
C ASP A 86 17.73 18.81 51.00
N LEU A 87 17.26 19.15 49.80
CA LEU A 87 17.72 20.24 48.94
C LEU A 87 16.67 21.35 48.84
N SER A 88 15.68 21.37 49.73
CA SER A 88 14.61 22.37 49.72
C SER A 88 14.84 23.54 50.68
N GLN A 89 16.02 23.56 51.33
CA GLN A 89 16.39 24.60 52.27
C GLN A 89 17.36 25.59 51.63
N GLU A 90 16.99 26.86 51.66
CA GLU A 90 17.82 27.95 51.18
C GLU A 90 18.76 28.43 52.29
N PHE A 91 20.07 28.40 52.02
CA PHE A 91 21.09 28.81 52.98
C PHE A 91 21.74 30.14 52.59
N SER A 92 21.48 31.19 53.36
CA SER A 92 22.14 32.49 53.22
C SER A 92 22.97 32.84 54.45
N THR A 93 24.11 33.50 54.23
CA THR A 93 24.99 33.97 55.32
C THR A 93 25.35 35.43 55.11
N GLU A 94 25.25 36.22 56.18
CA GLU A 94 25.77 37.60 56.24
C GLU A 94 27.18 37.66 56.85
N ARG A 95 27.79 36.49 57.17
CA ARG A 95 29.10 36.45 57.81
C ARG A 95 30.20 36.74 56.79
N GLU A 96 31.17 37.56 57.19
CA GLU A 96 32.40 37.80 56.45
C GLU A 96 33.55 36.88 56.94
N GLY A 97 34.66 36.84 56.20
CA GLY A 97 35.84 36.05 56.54
C GLY A 97 35.78 34.58 56.10
N GLU A 98 36.65 33.73 56.64
CA GLU A 98 36.83 32.34 56.18
C GLU A 98 35.57 31.48 56.38
N PHE A 99 34.87 31.64 57.50
CA PHE A 99 33.60 30.94 57.76
C PHE A 99 32.46 31.42 56.87
N GLY A 100 32.41 32.72 56.55
CA GLY A 100 31.47 33.26 55.57
C GLY A 100 31.65 32.62 54.20
N ARG A 101 32.90 32.55 53.72
CA ARG A 101 33.25 31.87 52.47
C ARG A 101 32.91 30.37 52.48
N LEU A 102 33.10 29.68 53.61
CA LEU A 102 32.72 28.26 53.74
C LEU A 102 31.21 28.07 53.63
N LEU A 103 30.43 28.87 54.37
CA LEU A 103 28.96 28.80 54.35
C LEU A 103 28.41 29.17 52.98
N GLN A 104 28.97 30.19 52.32
CA GLN A 104 28.62 30.56 50.96
C GLN A 104 28.93 29.43 49.97
N ALA A 105 30.11 28.81 50.03
CA ALA A 105 30.47 27.70 49.14
C ALA A 105 29.58 26.47 49.36
N LEU A 106 29.11 26.22 50.59
CA LEU A 106 28.14 25.16 50.88
C LEU A 106 26.74 25.48 50.32
N GLY A 107 26.30 26.73 50.40
CA GLY A 107 25.06 27.20 49.76
C GLY A 107 25.13 27.08 48.23
N GLU A 108 26.21 27.57 47.61
CA GLU A 108 26.42 27.43 46.15
C GLU A 108 26.47 25.96 45.69
N MET A 109 27.01 25.06 46.53
CA MET A 109 27.00 23.62 46.27
C MET A 109 25.59 23.03 46.33
N GLU A 110 24.79 23.45 47.31
CA GLU A 110 23.39 23.05 47.45
C GLU A 110 22.57 23.54 46.25
N ASP A 111 22.62 24.84 45.92
CA ASP A 111 21.98 25.43 44.73
C ASP A 111 22.31 24.65 43.44
N THR A 112 23.60 24.32 43.25
CA THR A 112 24.05 23.59 42.06
C THR A 112 23.51 22.15 42.03
N LEU A 113 23.45 21.48 43.19
CA LEU A 113 22.85 20.15 43.29
C LEU A 113 21.34 20.21 43.05
N THR A 114 20.65 21.21 43.57
CA THR A 114 19.22 21.45 43.38
C THR A 114 18.88 21.65 41.89
N ASP A 115 19.63 22.49 41.16
CA ASP A 115 19.48 22.65 39.70
C ASP A 115 19.72 21.34 38.95
N LEU A 116 20.81 20.63 39.26
CA LEU A 116 21.15 19.39 38.57
C LEU A 116 20.09 18.30 38.80
N VAL A 117 19.68 18.07 40.04
CA VAL A 117 18.65 17.09 40.41
C VAL A 117 17.29 17.48 39.78
N GLY A 118 16.93 18.77 39.79
CA GLY A 118 15.72 19.28 39.12
C GLY A 118 15.73 19.05 37.61
N ARG A 119 16.86 19.31 36.94
CA ARG A 119 17.03 19.07 35.49
C ARG A 119 17.00 17.58 35.15
N ILE A 120 17.60 16.73 35.97
CA ILE A 120 17.55 15.26 35.76
C ILE A 120 16.11 14.78 35.93
N LYS A 121 15.37 15.25 36.95
CA LYS A 121 13.95 14.92 37.15
C LYS A 121 13.11 15.28 35.93
N ALA A 122 13.19 16.54 35.47
CA ALA A 122 12.46 17.01 34.30
C ALA A 122 12.81 16.23 33.02
N SER A 123 14.10 15.93 32.81
CA SER A 123 14.54 15.12 31.67
C SER A 123 14.01 13.68 31.75
N THR A 124 13.91 13.13 32.95
CA THR A 124 13.43 11.76 33.17
C THR A 124 11.93 11.64 32.94
N ASP A 125 11.15 12.64 33.37
CA ASP A 125 9.72 12.72 33.09
C ASP A 125 9.49 12.81 31.57
N THR A 126 10.28 13.65 30.87
CA THR A 126 10.23 13.76 29.40
C THR A 126 10.55 12.44 28.70
N ILE A 127 11.55 11.67 29.17
CA ILE A 127 11.89 10.36 28.61
C ILE A 127 10.75 9.36 28.86
N THR A 128 10.10 9.43 30.02
CA THR A 128 8.98 8.54 30.37
C THR A 128 7.79 8.79 29.45
N ASP A 129 7.43 10.06 29.23
CA ASP A 129 6.35 10.45 28.32
C ASP A 129 6.68 10.04 26.87
N ALA A 130 7.90 10.33 26.40
CA ALA A 130 8.34 9.92 25.06
C ALA A 130 8.32 8.40 24.87
N ALA A 131 8.70 7.62 25.89
CA ALA A 131 8.63 6.16 25.83
C ALA A 131 7.19 5.65 25.76
N ALA A 132 6.25 6.29 26.47
CA ALA A 132 4.83 5.95 26.41
C ALA A 132 4.20 6.30 25.04
N ASP A 133 4.56 7.44 24.46
CA ASP A 133 4.14 7.82 23.11
C ASP A 133 4.66 6.84 22.05
N ILE A 134 5.91 6.40 22.17
CA ILE A 134 6.49 5.38 21.28
C ILE A 134 5.73 4.05 21.40
N ASP A 135 5.40 3.60 22.61
CA ASP A 135 4.65 2.36 22.84
C ASP A 135 3.24 2.41 22.22
N SER A 136 2.53 3.52 22.41
CA SER A 136 1.23 3.78 21.77
C SER A 136 1.33 3.78 20.24
N GLY A 137 2.33 4.47 19.68
CA GLY A 137 2.59 4.49 18.24
C GLY A 137 2.93 3.11 17.67
N HIS A 138 3.57 2.24 18.46
CA HIS A 138 3.83 0.86 18.06
C HIS A 138 2.58 -0.02 18.03
N ALA A 139 1.65 0.17 18.95
CA ALA A 139 0.37 -0.54 18.91
C ALA A 139 -0.39 -0.20 17.61
N ASP A 140 -0.44 1.07 17.24
CA ASP A 140 -1.07 1.51 15.99
C ASP A 140 -0.34 0.99 14.75
N LEU A 141 1.00 1.04 14.74
CA LEU A 141 1.78 0.50 13.62
C LEU A 141 1.62 -1.01 13.48
N THR A 142 1.49 -1.74 14.59
CA THR A 142 1.19 -3.19 14.58
C THR A 142 -0.17 -3.44 13.92
N ARG A 143 -1.23 -2.73 14.36
CA ARG A 143 -2.57 -2.87 13.78
C ARG A 143 -2.57 -2.58 12.28
N HIS A 144 -1.93 -1.49 11.84
CA HIS A 144 -1.82 -1.19 10.41
C HIS A 144 -1.01 -2.24 9.63
N THR A 145 0.03 -2.81 10.23
CA THR A 145 0.83 -3.87 9.60
C THR A 145 0.02 -5.16 9.45
N GLU A 146 -0.82 -5.51 10.43
CA GLU A 146 -1.74 -6.65 10.36
C GLU A 146 -2.84 -6.44 9.31
N GLU A 147 -3.46 -5.26 9.27
CA GLU A 147 -4.45 -4.88 8.24
C GLU A 147 -3.85 -4.92 6.84
N GLN A 148 -2.61 -4.43 6.69
CA GLN A 148 -1.87 -4.47 5.44
C GLN A 148 -1.56 -5.92 5.01
N ALA A 149 -1.16 -6.79 5.95
CA ALA A 149 -0.92 -8.19 5.66
C ALA A 149 -2.19 -8.90 5.17
N ALA A 150 -3.33 -8.63 5.83
CA ALA A 150 -4.63 -9.17 5.40
C ALA A 150 -5.01 -8.69 3.99
N SER A 151 -4.84 -7.40 3.72
CA SER A 151 -5.14 -6.79 2.41
C SER A 151 -4.23 -7.34 1.30
N LEU A 152 -2.95 -7.57 1.60
CA LEU A 152 -2.01 -8.21 0.67
C LEU A 152 -2.42 -9.65 0.36
N HIS A 153 -2.85 -10.41 1.36
CA HIS A 153 -3.30 -11.79 1.17
C HIS A 153 -4.56 -11.87 0.30
N GLU A 154 -5.56 -11.02 0.55
CA GLU A 154 -6.78 -10.94 -0.27
C GLU A 154 -6.48 -10.51 -1.71
N THR A 155 -5.61 -9.52 -1.87
CA THR A 155 -5.19 -9.05 -3.19
C THR A 155 -4.43 -10.14 -3.94
N SER A 156 -3.60 -10.94 -3.25
CA SER A 156 -2.80 -12.02 -3.85
C SER A 156 -3.71 -13.13 -4.36
N HIS A 157 -4.70 -13.53 -3.55
CA HIS A 157 -5.74 -14.46 -3.96
C HIS A 157 -6.51 -13.96 -5.19
N SER A 158 -6.91 -12.68 -5.18
CA SER A 158 -7.60 -12.06 -6.33
C SER A 158 -6.72 -12.05 -7.58
N MET A 159 -5.42 -11.79 -7.45
CA MET A 159 -4.46 -11.86 -8.57
C MET A 159 -4.32 -13.28 -9.13
N GLN A 160 -4.31 -14.31 -8.28
CA GLN A 160 -4.28 -15.71 -8.73
C GLN A 160 -5.55 -16.09 -9.50
N GLN A 161 -6.73 -15.66 -9.03
CA GLN A 161 -7.99 -15.88 -9.75
C GLN A 161 -8.03 -15.15 -11.09
N LEU A 162 -7.54 -13.91 -11.13
CA LEU A 162 -7.40 -13.14 -12.37
C LEU A 162 -6.45 -13.82 -13.34
N ALA A 163 -5.29 -14.29 -12.88
CA ALA A 163 -4.33 -15.01 -13.71
C ALA A 163 -4.95 -16.28 -14.33
N GLY A 164 -5.72 -17.05 -13.55
CA GLY A 164 -6.47 -18.19 -14.06
C GLY A 164 -7.52 -17.81 -15.11
N THR A 165 -8.23 -16.70 -14.90
CA THR A 165 -9.23 -16.19 -15.85
C THR A 165 -8.60 -15.71 -17.16
N VAL A 166 -7.45 -15.04 -17.09
CA VAL A 166 -6.68 -14.59 -18.25
C VAL A 166 -6.18 -15.79 -19.07
N LEU A 167 -5.68 -16.85 -18.41
CA LEU A 167 -5.30 -18.09 -19.08
C LEU A 167 -6.48 -18.73 -19.82
N LEU A 168 -7.62 -18.85 -19.12
CA LEU A 168 -8.84 -19.42 -19.70
C LEU A 168 -9.35 -18.59 -20.89
N ASN A 169 -9.23 -17.26 -20.85
CA ASN A 169 -9.58 -16.40 -21.97
C ASN A 169 -8.67 -16.64 -23.19
N ALA A 170 -7.37 -16.82 -22.98
CA ALA A 170 -6.43 -17.14 -24.06
C ALA A 170 -6.78 -18.47 -24.73
N GLU A 171 -7.04 -19.52 -23.94
CA GLU A 171 -7.43 -20.86 -24.43
C GLU A 171 -8.78 -20.82 -25.17
N ARG A 172 -9.75 -20.06 -24.65
CA ARG A 172 -11.05 -19.86 -25.30
C ARG A 172 -10.93 -19.11 -26.61
N ALA A 173 -10.07 -18.08 -26.68
CA ALA A 173 -9.82 -17.35 -27.91
C ALA A 173 -9.18 -18.23 -28.98
N GLU A 174 -8.22 -19.09 -28.59
CA GLU A 174 -7.62 -20.08 -29.49
C GLU A 174 -8.64 -21.10 -30.00
N SER A 175 -9.45 -21.66 -29.10
CA SER A 175 -10.51 -22.62 -29.46
C SER A 175 -11.55 -22.00 -30.40
N ALA A 176 -11.96 -20.76 -30.13
CA ALA A 176 -12.87 -20.01 -30.98
C ALA A 176 -12.26 -19.70 -32.36
N SER A 177 -10.94 -19.44 -32.43
CA SER A 177 -10.21 -19.21 -33.68
C SER A 177 -10.23 -20.46 -34.57
N GLN A 178 -10.00 -21.63 -33.97
CA GLN A 178 -10.09 -22.91 -34.68
C GLN A 178 -11.51 -23.17 -35.22
N LEU A 179 -12.53 -22.88 -34.41
CA LEU A 179 -13.94 -23.01 -34.82
C LEU A 179 -14.29 -22.04 -35.96
N ALA A 180 -13.83 -20.79 -35.88
CA ALA A 180 -13.98 -19.79 -36.93
C ALA A 180 -13.31 -20.24 -38.23
N SER A 181 -12.07 -20.74 -38.17
CA SER A 181 -11.37 -21.29 -39.34
C SER A 181 -12.15 -22.44 -39.98
N HIS A 182 -12.68 -23.36 -39.18
CA HIS A 182 -13.52 -24.46 -39.68
C HIS A 182 -14.81 -23.96 -40.33
N ALA A 183 -15.50 -22.99 -39.72
CA ALA A 183 -16.70 -22.37 -40.28
C ALA A 183 -16.42 -21.64 -41.61
N SER A 184 -15.28 -20.94 -41.71
CA SER A 184 -14.81 -20.30 -42.94
C SER A 184 -14.63 -21.33 -44.05
N GLY A 185 -13.98 -22.47 -43.76
CA GLY A 185 -13.82 -23.56 -44.72
C GLY A 185 -15.14 -24.19 -45.17
N ILE A 186 -16.17 -24.24 -44.32
CA ILE A 186 -17.52 -24.68 -44.71
C ILE A 186 -18.17 -23.65 -45.64
N ALA A 187 -18.08 -22.36 -45.32
CA ALA A 187 -18.64 -21.30 -46.14
C ALA A 187 -17.98 -21.22 -47.52
N GLU A 188 -16.66 -21.40 -47.61
CA GLU A 188 -15.93 -21.49 -48.89
C GLU A 188 -16.41 -22.67 -49.74
N LYS A 189 -16.59 -23.85 -49.14
CA LYS A 189 -17.18 -25.02 -49.84
C LYS A 189 -18.61 -24.75 -50.29
N GLY A 190 -19.42 -24.09 -49.46
CA GLY A 190 -20.78 -23.68 -49.79
C GLY A 190 -20.81 -22.72 -50.98
N GLY A 191 -19.93 -21.72 -50.99
CA GLY A 191 -19.76 -20.80 -52.12
C GLY A 191 -19.40 -21.52 -53.43
N ALA A 192 -18.49 -22.49 -53.37
CA ALA A 192 -18.15 -23.32 -54.54
C ALA A 192 -19.37 -24.11 -55.07
N VAL A 193 -20.14 -24.75 -54.19
CA VAL A 193 -21.36 -25.48 -54.59
C VAL A 193 -22.37 -24.53 -55.25
N VAL A 194 -22.56 -23.33 -54.70
CA VAL A 194 -23.43 -22.31 -55.28
C VAL A 194 -22.97 -21.90 -56.68
N GLU A 195 -21.66 -21.68 -56.89
CA GLU A 195 -21.09 -21.38 -58.21
C GLU A 195 -21.33 -22.51 -59.23
N HIS A 196 -21.25 -23.76 -58.78
CA HIS A 196 -21.61 -24.91 -59.62
C HIS A 196 -23.11 -24.91 -60.01
N VAL A 197 -24.00 -24.52 -59.09
CA VAL A 197 -25.44 -24.41 -59.37
C VAL A 197 -25.72 -23.29 -60.38
N VAL A 198 -25.09 -22.11 -60.24
CA VAL A 198 -25.24 -21.00 -61.21
C VAL A 198 -24.86 -21.46 -62.61
N ARG A 199 -23.68 -22.09 -62.78
CA ARG A 199 -23.24 -22.62 -64.09
C ARG A 199 -24.22 -23.62 -64.69
N THR A 200 -24.86 -24.44 -63.84
CA THR A 200 -25.85 -25.42 -64.29
C THR A 200 -27.14 -24.72 -64.73
N MET A 201 -27.59 -23.69 -64.01
CA MET A 201 -28.75 -22.89 -64.41
C MET A 201 -28.52 -22.15 -65.73
N ASP A 202 -27.32 -21.59 -65.94
CA ASP A 202 -26.95 -20.97 -67.21
C ASP A 202 -26.98 -21.97 -68.38
N ALA A 203 -26.47 -23.19 -68.15
CA ALA A 203 -26.51 -24.26 -69.14
C ALA A 203 -27.94 -24.71 -69.47
N ILE A 204 -28.80 -24.82 -68.45
CA ILE A 204 -30.23 -25.14 -68.62
C ILE A 204 -30.93 -24.01 -69.40
N SER A 205 -30.72 -22.76 -69.03
CA SER A 205 -31.28 -21.59 -69.73
C SER A 205 -30.86 -21.57 -71.21
N GLY A 206 -29.56 -21.79 -71.48
CA GLY A 206 -29.04 -21.91 -72.84
C GLY A 206 -29.65 -23.07 -73.63
N SER A 207 -29.85 -24.24 -73.00
CA SER A 207 -30.51 -25.40 -73.63
C SER A 207 -31.98 -25.12 -73.94
N SER A 208 -32.71 -24.52 -73.00
CA SER A 208 -34.11 -24.16 -73.16
C SER A 208 -34.32 -23.15 -74.28
N ARG A 209 -33.44 -22.15 -74.44
CA ARG A 209 -33.49 -21.21 -75.57
C ARG A 209 -33.34 -21.92 -76.91
N LYS A 210 -32.43 -22.89 -77.04
CA LYS A 210 -32.31 -23.72 -78.25
C LYS A 210 -33.57 -24.53 -78.53
N ILE A 211 -34.25 -25.02 -77.49
CA ILE A 211 -35.53 -25.73 -77.64
C ILE A 211 -36.61 -24.77 -78.20
N VAL A 212 -36.68 -23.54 -77.71
CA VAL A 212 -37.59 -22.52 -78.26
C VAL A 212 -37.33 -22.29 -79.74
N ASP A 213 -36.07 -22.16 -80.16
CA ASP A 213 -35.70 -21.99 -81.57
C ASP A 213 -36.15 -23.19 -82.42
N ILE A 214 -35.98 -24.42 -81.92
CA ILE A 214 -36.43 -25.64 -82.60
C ILE A 214 -37.95 -25.67 -82.73
N ILE A 215 -38.68 -25.31 -81.67
CA ILE A 215 -40.15 -25.28 -81.70
C ILE A 215 -40.66 -24.24 -82.70
N ALA A 216 -39.99 -23.09 -82.83
CA ALA A 216 -40.33 -22.09 -83.85
C ALA A 216 -40.16 -22.66 -85.28
N VAL A 217 -39.13 -23.47 -85.52
CA VAL A 217 -38.97 -24.19 -86.81
C VAL A 217 -40.09 -25.21 -87.02
N ILE A 218 -40.48 -25.97 -86.00
CA ILE A 218 -41.58 -26.94 -86.08
C ILE A 218 -42.91 -26.26 -86.40
N ASP A 219 -43.22 -25.12 -85.75
CA ASP A 219 -44.40 -24.32 -86.06
C ASP A 219 -44.37 -23.81 -87.51
N GLY A 220 -43.20 -23.37 -87.98
CA GLY A 220 -42.98 -23.01 -89.38
C GLY A 220 -43.24 -24.17 -90.36
N ILE A 221 -42.78 -25.39 -90.05
CA ILE A 221 -43.03 -26.60 -90.84
C ILE A 221 -44.53 -26.94 -90.84
N ALA A 222 -45.18 -26.85 -89.69
CA ALA A 222 -46.62 -27.10 -89.55
C ALA A 222 -47.43 -26.11 -90.40
N PHE A 223 -47.06 -24.82 -90.37
CA PHE A 223 -47.67 -23.79 -91.20
C PHE A 223 -47.49 -24.08 -92.70
N GLN A 224 -46.26 -24.40 -93.13
CA GLN A 224 -45.98 -24.78 -94.52
C GLN A 224 -46.79 -26.00 -94.95
N THR A 225 -46.85 -27.04 -94.10
CA THR A 225 -47.63 -28.27 -94.36
C THR A 225 -49.11 -27.98 -94.50
N ASN A 226 -49.66 -27.09 -93.66
CA ASN A 226 -51.06 -26.65 -93.74
C ASN A 226 -51.35 -25.91 -95.07
N ILE A 227 -50.42 -25.09 -95.58
CA ILE A 227 -50.55 -24.44 -96.88
C ILE A 227 -50.45 -25.46 -98.03
N LEU A 228 -49.50 -26.39 -97.99
CA LEU A 228 -49.38 -27.46 -99.00
C LEU A 228 -50.65 -28.32 -99.05
N ALA A 229 -51.20 -28.70 -97.90
CA ALA A 229 -52.42 -29.48 -97.78
C ALA A 229 -53.63 -28.73 -98.32
N LEU A 230 -53.73 -27.42 -98.06
CA LEU A 230 -54.75 -26.57 -98.65
C LEU A 230 -54.64 -26.54 -100.19
N ASN A 231 -53.44 -26.34 -100.73
CA ASN A 231 -53.20 -26.34 -102.18
C ASN A 231 -53.56 -27.69 -102.81
N ALA A 232 -53.20 -28.80 -102.15
CA ALA A 232 -53.57 -30.15 -102.60
C ALA A 232 -55.08 -30.39 -102.57
N ALA A 233 -55.79 -29.91 -101.53
CA ALA A 233 -57.25 -30.00 -101.46
C ALA A 233 -57.93 -29.22 -102.59
N VAL A 234 -57.39 -28.05 -102.95
CA VAL A 234 -57.86 -27.24 -104.09
C VAL A 234 -57.66 -27.97 -105.42
N GLU A 235 -56.48 -28.55 -105.66
CA GLU A 235 -56.21 -29.28 -106.90
C GLU A 235 -57.01 -30.59 -106.99
N ALA A 236 -57.23 -31.27 -105.85
CA ALA A 236 -58.11 -32.44 -105.77
C ALA A 236 -59.57 -32.08 -106.10
N ALA A 237 -60.07 -30.93 -105.63
CA ALA A 237 -61.40 -30.43 -106.00
C ALA A 237 -61.49 -30.10 -107.50
N ARG A 238 -60.40 -29.62 -108.09
CA ARG A 238 -60.30 -29.30 -109.53
C ARG A 238 -60.34 -30.56 -110.41
N ALA A 239 -59.84 -31.69 -109.92
CA ALA A 239 -59.87 -32.99 -110.61
C ALA A 239 -61.23 -33.72 -110.53
N GLY A 240 -62.24 -33.16 -109.85
CA GLY A 240 -63.59 -33.71 -109.77
C GLY A 240 -63.66 -35.08 -109.08
N GLU A 241 -64.45 -36.02 -109.63
CA GLU A 241 -64.65 -37.35 -109.02
C GLU A 241 -63.35 -38.17 -108.90
N GLN A 242 -62.37 -37.95 -109.78
CA GLN A 242 -61.07 -38.65 -109.73
C GLN A 242 -60.17 -38.16 -108.57
N GLY A 243 -60.46 -36.98 -108.02
CA GLY A 243 -59.70 -36.36 -106.93
C GLY A 243 -60.24 -36.64 -105.52
N ARG A 244 -61.39 -37.33 -105.37
CA ARG A 244 -62.04 -37.50 -104.05
C ARG A 244 -61.14 -38.17 -103.01
N GLY A 245 -60.38 -39.19 -103.38
CA GLY A 245 -59.42 -39.84 -102.48
C GLY A 245 -58.31 -38.89 -102.01
N PHE A 246 -57.78 -38.08 -102.93
CA PHE A 246 -56.76 -37.08 -102.62
C PHE A 246 -57.29 -35.94 -101.75
N ALA A 247 -58.55 -35.52 -101.94
CA ALA A 247 -59.17 -34.48 -101.13
C ALA A 247 -59.30 -34.89 -99.65
N VAL A 248 -59.63 -36.15 -99.37
CA VAL A 248 -59.70 -36.68 -98.00
C VAL A 248 -58.31 -36.70 -97.35
N VAL A 249 -57.29 -37.19 -98.06
CA VAL A 249 -55.91 -37.19 -97.56
C VAL A 249 -55.43 -35.75 -97.30
N ALA A 250 -55.72 -34.81 -98.21
CA ALA A 250 -55.37 -33.41 -98.04
C ALA A 250 -56.04 -32.77 -96.81
N ALA A 251 -57.31 -33.10 -96.54
CA ALA A 251 -58.01 -32.65 -95.33
C ALA A 251 -57.40 -33.23 -94.05
N GLU A 252 -57.03 -34.51 -94.05
CA GLU A 252 -56.38 -35.16 -92.90
C GLU A 252 -54.99 -34.58 -92.63
N VAL A 253 -54.17 -34.39 -93.67
CA VAL A 253 -52.85 -33.74 -93.55
C VAL A 253 -52.98 -32.32 -93.02
N ARG A 254 -54.01 -31.59 -93.45
CA ARG A 254 -54.29 -30.23 -92.94
C ARG A 254 -54.67 -30.24 -91.46
N SER A 255 -55.55 -31.15 -91.06
CA SER A 255 -55.95 -31.33 -89.65
C SER A 255 -54.72 -31.67 -88.78
N LEU A 256 -53.86 -32.58 -89.25
CA LEU A 256 -52.62 -32.94 -88.57
C LEU A 256 -51.67 -31.74 -88.43
N ALA A 257 -51.50 -30.95 -89.50
CA ALA A 257 -50.68 -29.74 -89.48
C ALA A 257 -51.19 -28.70 -88.45
N GLN A 258 -52.51 -28.49 -88.37
CA GLN A 258 -53.11 -27.61 -87.36
C GLN A 258 -52.90 -28.13 -85.93
N ARG A 259 -53.03 -29.44 -85.72
CA ARG A 259 -52.73 -30.07 -84.42
C ARG A 259 -51.25 -29.92 -84.04
N SER A 260 -50.34 -30.09 -84.98
CA SER A 260 -48.90 -29.89 -84.76
C SER A 260 -48.57 -28.44 -84.39
N ALA A 261 -49.19 -27.45 -85.05
CA ALA A 261 -49.00 -26.03 -84.72
C ALA A 261 -49.52 -25.70 -83.32
N SER A 262 -50.70 -26.21 -82.94
CA SER A 262 -51.24 -26.03 -81.58
C SER A 262 -50.31 -26.63 -80.52
N ALA A 263 -49.84 -27.86 -80.74
CA ALA A 263 -48.90 -28.53 -79.85
C ALA A 263 -47.56 -27.78 -79.76
N ALA A 264 -47.03 -27.30 -80.88
CA ALA A 264 -45.81 -26.49 -80.89
C ALA A 264 -45.97 -25.22 -80.04
N LYS A 265 -47.11 -24.53 -80.15
CA LYS A 265 -47.41 -23.33 -79.35
C LYS A 265 -47.51 -23.63 -77.85
N GLU A 266 -48.17 -24.72 -77.48
CA GLU A 266 -48.25 -25.16 -76.07
C GLU A 266 -46.87 -25.50 -75.49
N ILE A 267 -46.03 -26.23 -76.23
CA ILE A 267 -44.66 -26.54 -75.78
C ILE A 267 -43.83 -25.25 -75.69
N SER A 268 -43.97 -24.33 -76.66
CA SER A 268 -43.26 -23.04 -76.61
C SER A 268 -43.61 -22.25 -75.35
N GLN A 269 -44.88 -22.26 -74.94
CA GLN A 269 -45.31 -21.59 -73.72
C GLN A 269 -44.70 -22.25 -72.47
N LEU A 270 -44.77 -23.58 -72.36
CA LEU A 270 -44.20 -24.33 -71.22
C LEU A 270 -42.68 -24.14 -71.09
N ILE A 271 -41.95 -24.12 -72.21
CA ILE A 271 -40.51 -23.87 -72.20
C ILE A 271 -40.22 -22.41 -71.86
N GLY A 272 -40.99 -21.45 -72.37
CA GLY A 272 -40.89 -20.04 -72.00
C GLY A 272 -41.08 -19.81 -70.48
N ASP A 273 -42.06 -20.50 -69.89
CA ASP A 273 -42.28 -20.47 -68.44
C ASP A 273 -41.11 -21.09 -67.67
N SER A 274 -40.57 -22.20 -68.17
CA SER A 274 -39.39 -22.86 -67.60
C SER A 274 -38.14 -21.96 -67.63
N VAL A 275 -37.91 -21.22 -68.73
CA VAL A 275 -36.81 -20.24 -68.83
C VAL A 275 -36.94 -19.17 -67.75
N ARG A 276 -38.13 -18.59 -67.57
CA ARG A 276 -38.37 -17.58 -66.52
C ARG A 276 -38.12 -18.13 -65.12
N HIS A 277 -38.53 -19.36 -64.84
CA HIS A 277 -38.25 -20.01 -63.55
C HIS A 277 -36.76 -20.24 -63.31
N VAL A 278 -36.00 -20.64 -64.33
CA VAL A 278 -34.55 -20.83 -64.25
C VAL A 278 -33.84 -19.49 -64.05
N GLU A 279 -34.24 -18.43 -64.76
CA GLU A 279 -33.68 -17.08 -64.60
C GLU A 279 -33.91 -16.54 -63.17
N ASN A 280 -35.13 -16.66 -62.64
CA ASN A 280 -35.41 -16.29 -61.24
C ASN A 280 -34.60 -17.14 -60.24
N GLY A 281 -34.44 -18.43 -60.50
CA GLY A 281 -33.62 -19.32 -59.68
C GLY A 281 -32.15 -18.93 -59.68
N ALA A 282 -31.61 -18.56 -60.85
CA ALA A 282 -30.23 -18.11 -61.00
C ALA A 282 -29.95 -16.83 -60.20
N GLU A 283 -30.90 -15.88 -60.18
CA GLU A 283 -30.79 -14.65 -59.38
C GLU A 283 -30.71 -14.96 -57.87
N LEU A 284 -31.62 -15.79 -57.35
CA LEU A 284 -31.63 -16.19 -55.93
C LEU A 284 -30.34 -16.92 -55.52
N VAL A 285 -29.84 -17.80 -56.39
CA VAL A 285 -28.60 -18.54 -56.13
C VAL A 285 -27.38 -17.61 -56.18
N THR A 286 -27.38 -16.61 -57.08
CA THR A 286 -26.33 -15.58 -57.13
C THR A 286 -26.30 -14.73 -55.87
N GLN A 287 -27.47 -14.37 -55.35
CA GLN A 287 -27.59 -13.66 -54.07
C GLN A 287 -27.04 -14.53 -52.92
N ALA A 288 -27.41 -15.82 -52.86
CA ALA A 288 -26.88 -16.75 -51.87
C ALA A 288 -25.34 -16.87 -51.95
N GLY A 289 -24.76 -16.86 -53.16
CA GLY A 289 -23.31 -16.89 -53.36
C GLY A 289 -22.61 -15.62 -52.85
N THR A 290 -23.27 -14.47 -52.98
CA THR A 290 -22.77 -13.20 -52.42
C THR A 290 -22.81 -13.22 -50.89
N THR A 291 -23.90 -13.69 -50.29
CA THR A 291 -23.99 -13.85 -48.82
C THR A 291 -22.93 -14.82 -48.28
N MET A 292 -22.61 -15.90 -49.00
CA MET A 292 -21.52 -16.80 -48.57
C MET A 292 -20.15 -16.11 -48.55
N ARG A 293 -19.87 -15.21 -49.52
CA ARG A 293 -18.63 -14.42 -49.51
C ARG A 293 -18.58 -13.43 -48.35
N GLU A 294 -19.69 -12.79 -48.04
CA GLU A 294 -19.81 -11.90 -46.87
C GLU A 294 -19.55 -12.67 -45.56
N VAL A 295 -20.10 -13.88 -45.42
CA VAL A 295 -19.85 -14.74 -44.26
C VAL A 295 -18.36 -15.08 -44.12
N VAL A 296 -17.68 -15.43 -45.21
CA VAL A 296 -16.23 -15.71 -45.19
C VAL A 296 -15.43 -14.50 -44.70
N GLU A 297 -15.76 -13.30 -45.19
CA GLU A 297 -15.09 -12.06 -44.78
C GLU A 297 -15.33 -11.72 -43.29
N GLU A 298 -16.56 -11.87 -42.80
CA GLU A 298 -16.87 -11.63 -41.38
C GLU A 298 -16.18 -12.64 -40.46
N VAL A 299 -16.11 -13.91 -40.86
CA VAL A 299 -15.39 -14.94 -40.10
C VAL A 299 -13.87 -14.67 -40.08
N ARG A 300 -13.30 -14.13 -41.16
CA ARG A 300 -11.89 -13.69 -41.17
C ARG A 300 -11.64 -12.56 -40.19
N ARG A 301 -12.53 -11.55 -40.12
CA ARG A 301 -12.44 -10.47 -39.13
C ARG A 301 -12.55 -11.01 -37.70
N MET A 302 -13.48 -11.93 -37.46
CA MET A 302 -13.62 -12.60 -36.17
C MET A 302 -12.34 -13.34 -35.77
N THR A 303 -11.70 -14.05 -36.70
CA THR A 303 -10.44 -14.76 -36.46
C THR A 303 -9.31 -13.80 -36.08
N ALA A 304 -9.22 -12.63 -36.75
CA ALA A 304 -8.24 -11.60 -36.41
C ALA A 304 -8.46 -11.05 -34.98
N LEU A 305 -9.70 -10.74 -34.61
CA LEU A 305 -10.05 -10.27 -33.26
C LEU A 305 -9.70 -11.30 -32.17
N LEU A 306 -9.94 -12.59 -32.45
CA LEU A 306 -9.57 -13.66 -31.53
C LEU A 306 -8.05 -13.79 -31.37
N GLY A 307 -7.29 -13.54 -32.44
CA GLY A 307 -5.83 -13.41 -32.38
C GLY A 307 -5.38 -12.27 -31.47
N ASP A 308 -6.00 -11.10 -31.58
CA ASP A 308 -5.71 -9.95 -30.73
C ASP A 308 -6.06 -10.21 -29.25
N ILE A 309 -7.18 -10.90 -28.98
CA ILE A 309 -7.55 -11.31 -27.61
C ILE A 309 -6.52 -12.27 -27.03
N SER A 310 -6.08 -13.28 -27.80
CA SER A 310 -5.05 -14.23 -27.35
C SER A 310 -3.73 -13.52 -27.02
N LYS A 311 -3.28 -12.63 -27.90
CA LYS A 311 -2.08 -11.81 -27.68
C LYS A 311 -2.21 -10.92 -26.44
N THR A 312 -3.31 -10.18 -26.30
CA THR A 312 -3.56 -9.29 -25.15
C THR A 312 -3.62 -10.09 -23.85
N SER A 313 -4.23 -11.28 -23.87
CA SER A 313 -4.27 -12.17 -22.69
C SER A 313 -2.86 -12.66 -22.30
N GLN A 314 -1.98 -12.91 -23.28
CA GLN A 314 -0.59 -13.24 -23.00
C GLN A 314 0.15 -12.07 -22.32
N GLU A 315 0.01 -10.85 -22.83
CA GLU A 315 0.60 -9.65 -22.24
C GLU A 315 0.07 -9.40 -20.82
N GLN A 316 -1.25 -9.51 -20.60
CA GLN A 316 -1.86 -9.41 -19.28
C GLN A 316 -1.30 -10.42 -18.27
N ARG A 317 -0.96 -11.63 -18.71
CA ARG A 317 -0.35 -12.65 -17.86
C ARG A 317 1.02 -12.23 -17.36
N GLU A 318 1.84 -11.65 -18.24
CA GLU A 318 3.17 -11.14 -17.89
C GLU A 318 3.06 -9.93 -16.93
N ASP A 319 2.06 -9.08 -17.13
CA ASP A 319 1.77 -7.96 -16.25
C ASP A 319 1.35 -8.43 -14.86
N LEU A 320 0.47 -9.45 -14.78
CA LEU A 320 0.08 -10.06 -13.52
C LEU A 320 1.26 -10.68 -12.79
N GLN A 321 2.20 -11.33 -13.48
CA GLN A 321 3.43 -11.84 -12.86
C GLN A 321 4.30 -10.72 -12.24
N ARG A 322 4.36 -9.55 -12.88
CA ARG A 322 5.07 -8.39 -12.31
C ARG A 322 4.37 -7.85 -11.08
N VAL A 323 3.04 -7.80 -11.10
CA VAL A 323 2.24 -7.41 -9.92
C VAL A 323 2.45 -8.40 -8.78
N THR A 324 2.38 -9.71 -9.03
CA THR A 324 2.64 -10.74 -8.00
C THR A 324 4.04 -10.58 -7.39
N SER A 325 5.06 -10.36 -8.22
CA SER A 325 6.43 -10.14 -7.72
C SER A 325 6.55 -8.87 -6.87
N ALA A 326 5.82 -7.81 -7.21
CA ALA A 326 5.76 -6.59 -6.40
C ALA A 326 5.06 -6.84 -5.06
N MET A 327 4.00 -7.66 -5.05
CA MET A 327 3.30 -8.05 -3.83
C MET A 327 4.18 -8.88 -2.89
N ASP A 328 4.96 -9.82 -3.41
CA ASP A 328 5.92 -10.60 -2.61
C ASP A 328 6.92 -9.67 -1.91
N ARG A 329 7.35 -8.60 -2.60
CA ARG A 329 8.23 -7.58 -2.00
C ARG A 329 7.51 -6.75 -0.94
N MET A 330 6.23 -6.44 -1.12
CA MET A 330 5.42 -5.76 -0.09
C MET A 330 5.21 -6.66 1.14
N ASP A 331 5.02 -7.97 0.95
CA ASP A 331 4.93 -8.91 2.07
C ASP A 331 6.25 -8.96 2.86
N GLN A 332 7.40 -9.02 2.17
CA GLN A 332 8.71 -8.92 2.83
C GLN A 332 8.88 -7.63 3.65
N VAL A 333 8.44 -6.49 3.13
CA VAL A 333 8.48 -5.21 3.86
C VAL A 333 7.53 -5.25 5.07
N THR A 334 6.34 -5.84 4.91
CA THR A 334 5.36 -6.00 5.99
C THR A 334 5.93 -6.86 7.12
N GLN A 335 6.57 -7.99 6.81
CA GLN A 335 7.27 -8.85 7.79
C GLN A 335 8.46 -8.13 8.45
N HIS A 336 9.19 -7.34 7.67
CA HIS A 336 10.29 -6.52 8.20
C HIS A 336 9.77 -5.45 9.18
N ASN A 337 8.62 -4.83 8.88
CA ASN A 337 7.98 -3.87 9.78
C ASN A 337 7.61 -4.52 11.11
N VAL A 338 7.03 -5.73 11.11
CA VAL A 338 6.75 -6.49 12.37
C VAL A 338 8.03 -6.64 13.20
N THR A 339 9.14 -6.98 12.56
CA THR A 339 10.43 -7.15 13.25
C THR A 339 11.00 -5.82 13.76
N GLN A 340 10.80 -4.72 13.02
CA GLN A 340 11.23 -3.39 13.46
C GLN A 340 10.38 -2.86 14.62
N VAL A 341 9.06 -3.05 14.56
CA VAL A 341 8.13 -2.69 15.62
C VAL A 341 8.46 -3.42 16.91
N SER A 342 8.69 -4.74 16.82
CA SER A 342 9.08 -5.53 17.99
C SER A 342 10.37 -5.04 18.65
N ARG A 343 11.39 -4.69 17.85
CA ARG A 343 12.66 -4.14 18.36
C ARG A 343 12.48 -2.75 18.99
N ALA A 344 11.66 -1.91 18.38
CA ALA A 344 11.44 -0.56 18.86
C ALA A 344 10.60 -0.54 20.15
N ALA A 345 9.61 -1.44 20.29
CA ALA A 345 8.89 -1.66 21.55
C ALA A 345 9.81 -2.12 22.69
N GLN A 346 10.75 -3.03 22.42
CA GLN A 346 11.77 -3.42 23.40
C GLN A 346 12.66 -2.24 23.83
N ALA A 347 13.06 -1.39 22.89
CA ALA A 347 13.85 -0.20 23.18
C ALA A 347 13.05 0.83 24.01
N ALA A 348 11.78 1.06 23.70
CA ALA A 348 10.89 1.94 24.47
C ALA A 348 10.70 1.44 25.91
N HIS A 349 10.49 0.12 26.09
CA HIS A 349 10.44 -0.49 27.42
C HIS A 349 11.74 -0.32 28.20
N ALA A 350 12.90 -0.50 27.57
CA ALA A 350 14.20 -0.29 28.20
C ALA A 350 14.40 1.17 28.64
N LEU A 351 14.03 2.14 27.79
CA LEU A 351 14.07 3.56 28.10
C LEU A 351 13.15 3.92 29.28
N SER A 352 11.91 3.41 29.28
CA SER A 352 10.95 3.61 30.38
C SER A 352 11.47 3.02 31.70
N SER A 353 12.09 1.85 31.67
CA SER A 353 12.71 1.24 32.86
C SER A 353 13.87 2.08 33.38
N GLN A 354 14.76 2.55 32.49
CA GLN A 354 15.90 3.38 32.86
C GLN A 354 15.47 4.74 33.43
N ALA A 355 14.41 5.31 32.85
CA ALA A 355 13.81 6.54 33.36
C ALA A 355 13.19 6.33 34.75
N LYS A 356 12.48 5.23 34.99
CA LYS A 356 11.97 4.91 36.34
C LYS A 356 13.09 4.75 37.37
N GLU A 357 14.20 4.11 37.01
CA GLU A 357 15.37 3.99 37.89
C GLU A 357 15.97 5.37 38.21
N LEU A 358 16.15 6.23 37.21
CA LEU A 358 16.64 7.60 37.42
C LEU A 358 15.68 8.42 38.27
N SER A 359 14.37 8.33 38.01
CA SER A 359 13.34 9.02 38.77
C SER A 359 13.34 8.57 40.24
N SER A 360 13.50 7.26 40.50
CA SER A 360 13.64 6.74 41.87
C SER A 360 14.92 7.20 42.56
N ALA A 361 16.05 7.28 41.83
CA ALA A 361 17.32 7.74 42.38
C ALA A 361 17.30 9.23 42.73
N VAL A 362 16.67 10.04 41.88
CA VAL A 362 16.52 11.50 42.06
C VAL A 362 15.41 11.81 43.07
N GLY A 363 14.37 11.00 43.16
CA GLY A 363 13.28 11.13 44.13
C GLY A 363 13.69 10.89 45.58
N ALA A 364 14.90 10.39 45.83
CA ALA A 364 15.51 10.37 47.16
C ALA A 364 15.88 11.79 47.65
N PHE A 365 16.02 12.75 46.73
CA PHE A 365 16.29 14.15 47.04
C PHE A 365 14.98 14.95 47.10
N LYS A 366 14.83 15.78 48.12
CA LYS A 366 13.69 16.66 48.34
C LYS A 366 14.03 18.05 47.81
N LEU A 367 13.35 18.47 46.75
CA LEU A 367 13.60 19.75 46.07
C LEU A 367 12.65 20.88 46.53
N ASP A 368 11.51 20.52 47.12
CA ASP A 368 10.46 21.43 47.62
C ASP A 368 10.07 21.06 49.07
#